data_AF-B1KKC7-F1
#
_entry.id   AF-B1KKC7-F1
#
_cell.length_a   1.000
_cell.length_b   1.000
_cell.length_c   1.000
_cell.angle_alpha   90.00
_cell.angle_beta   90.00
_cell.angle_gamma   90.00
#
_symmetry.space_group_name_H-M   'P 1'
#
loop_
_entity.id
_entity.type
_entity.pdbx_description
1 polymer ?
#
loop_
_entity_poly.entity_id
_entity_poly.type
_entity_poly.pdbx_seq_one_letter_code
_entity_poly.pdbx_strand_id
1 'polypeptide(L)'
;MRMKIFLIGLLFSLSFMNSVTAATLVCSGKIDRLSYHSPNKFMLKLSSMNTPVFFCSPDMEWKVGGTSYVTGAETCKTMYSTFLAIKMTDKSITSMYFDGDQVPSSCNSWESWRQANIRHYSI
;
A
#
# COMPACT_ATOMS: atom_id res chain seq x y z
N MET A 1 -59.00 3.12 0.20
CA MET A 1 -57.98 2.99 -0.86
C MET A 1 -56.88 4.04 -0.66
N ARG A 2 -56.03 3.89 0.37
CA ARG A 2 -55.00 4.90 0.74
C ARG A 2 -53.84 4.24 1.49
N MET A 3 -53.13 3.29 0.88
CA MET A 3 -51.93 2.71 1.53
C MET A 3 -51.03 1.92 0.56
N LYS A 4 -50.79 2.42 -0.65
CA LYS A 4 -49.89 1.74 -1.61
C LYS A 4 -48.82 2.65 -2.24
N ILE A 5 -48.83 3.94 -1.95
CA ILE A 5 -47.92 4.92 -2.60
C ILE A 5 -46.66 5.22 -1.76
N PHE A 6 -46.64 4.85 -0.47
CA PHE A 6 -45.52 5.19 0.43
C PHE A 6 -44.31 4.23 0.39
N LEU A 7 -44.41 3.08 -0.29
CA LEU A 7 -43.35 2.05 -0.26
C LEU A 7 -42.38 2.10 -1.46
N ILE A 8 -42.65 2.93 -2.47
CA ILE A 8 -41.80 3.02 -3.68
C ILE A 8 -40.74 4.13 -3.55
N GLY A 9 -40.87 5.05 -2.60
CA GLY A 9 -39.95 6.17 -2.41
C GLY A 9 -38.69 5.88 -1.58
N LEU A 10 -38.62 4.74 -0.87
CA LEU A 10 -37.53 4.45 0.09
C LEU A 10 -36.40 3.57 -0.49
N LEU A 11 -36.41 3.29 -1.79
CA LEU A 11 -35.42 2.43 -2.46
C LEU A 11 -34.42 3.20 -3.33
N PHE A 12 -34.51 4.53 -3.41
CA PHE A 12 -33.70 5.33 -4.35
C PHE A 12 -32.49 6.07 -3.71
N SER A 13 -32.23 5.90 -2.42
CA SER A 13 -31.25 6.72 -1.69
C SER A 13 -29.91 6.04 -1.34
N LEU A 14 -29.62 4.83 -1.84
CA LEU A 14 -28.44 4.05 -1.43
C LEU A 14 -27.33 3.89 -2.48
N SER A 15 -27.40 4.60 -3.60
CA SER A 15 -26.46 4.44 -4.71
C SER A 15 -25.38 5.53 -4.81
N PHE A 16 -24.94 6.11 -3.68
CA PHE A 16 -23.69 6.86 -3.67
C PHE A 16 -22.53 5.87 -3.50
N MET A 17 -22.13 5.26 -4.61
CA MET A 17 -20.87 4.53 -4.68
C MET A 17 -19.73 5.52 -4.50
N ASN A 18 -19.19 5.59 -3.28
CA ASN A 18 -17.93 6.27 -3.02
C ASN A 18 -16.86 5.58 -3.88
N SER A 19 -16.45 6.22 -4.97
CA SER A 19 -15.26 5.81 -5.70
C SER A 19 -14.06 6.02 -4.78
N VAL A 20 -13.63 4.96 -4.09
CA VAL A 20 -12.37 4.97 -3.35
C VAL A 20 -11.26 5.00 -4.39
N THR A 21 -10.70 6.18 -4.61
CA THR A 21 -9.49 6.34 -5.42
C THR A 21 -8.31 5.86 -4.59
N ALA A 22 -7.48 4.95 -5.12
CA ALA A 22 -6.21 4.62 -4.48
C ALA A 22 -5.45 5.89 -4.15
N ALA A 23 -5.00 6.01 -2.91
CA ALA A 23 -4.08 7.06 -2.54
C ALA A 23 -2.67 6.68 -3.05
N THR A 24 -1.99 7.66 -3.64
CA THR A 24 -0.57 7.60 -3.97
C THR A 24 0.18 8.50 -3.00
N LEU A 25 1.25 7.97 -2.42
CA LEU A 25 2.17 8.71 -1.56
C LEU A 25 3.61 8.47 -2.01
N VAL A 26 4.38 9.56 -2.10
CA VAL A 26 5.80 9.50 -2.45
C VAL A 26 6.62 9.78 -1.20
N CYS A 27 7.44 8.81 -0.80
CA CYS A 27 8.37 8.95 0.31
C CYS A 27 9.82 8.83 -0.14
N SER A 28 10.73 9.39 0.64
CA SER A 28 12.18 9.35 0.40
C SER A 28 12.93 9.02 1.67
N GLY A 29 14.23 8.74 1.56
CA GLY A 29 15.13 8.49 2.69
C GLY A 29 15.76 7.11 2.65
N LYS A 30 16.58 6.83 3.66
CA LYS A 30 17.25 5.54 3.86
C LYS A 30 16.29 4.44 4.28
N ILE A 31 16.63 3.19 3.98
CA ILE A 31 15.91 2.02 4.49
C ILE A 31 16.32 1.75 5.94
N ASP A 32 15.53 2.25 6.87
CA ASP A 32 15.70 2.04 8.30
C ASP A 32 15.44 0.59 8.70
N ARG A 33 14.34 0.01 8.18
CA ARG A 33 13.95 -1.38 8.45
C ARG A 33 13.57 -2.07 7.15
N LEU A 34 14.09 -3.29 6.99
CA LEU A 34 13.66 -4.26 6.00
C LEU A 34 13.52 -5.58 6.76
N SER A 35 12.34 -6.19 6.74
CA SER A 35 12.06 -7.37 7.56
C SER A 35 11.12 -8.34 6.88
N TYR A 36 11.27 -9.62 7.20
CA TYR A 36 10.31 -10.67 6.93
C TYR A 36 9.38 -10.84 8.13
N HIS A 37 8.08 -10.94 7.86
CA HIS A 37 7.01 -11.06 8.84
C HIS A 37 6.13 -12.26 8.51
N SER A 38 5.84 -13.08 9.52
CA SER A 38 5.01 -14.27 9.36
C SER A 38 3.51 -13.95 9.28
N PRO A 39 2.72 -14.59 8.40
CA PRO A 39 3.16 -15.53 7.37
C PRO A 39 3.55 -14.81 6.06
N ASN A 40 4.76 -15.08 5.56
CA ASN A 40 5.22 -14.78 4.20
C ASN A 40 5.00 -13.33 3.70
N LYS A 41 5.30 -12.31 4.49
CA LYS A 41 5.23 -10.90 4.04
C LYS A 41 6.52 -10.17 4.30
N PHE A 42 6.91 -9.28 3.40
CA PHE A 42 7.99 -8.34 3.66
C PHE A 42 7.45 -6.98 4.10
N MET A 43 8.17 -6.37 5.02
CA MET A 43 7.94 -5.00 5.48
C MET A 43 9.15 -4.12 5.20
N LEU A 44 8.89 -2.85 4.91
CA LEU A 44 9.90 -1.82 4.74
C LEU A 44 9.51 -0.58 5.53
N LYS A 45 10.52 0.10 6.09
CA LYS A 45 10.41 1.42 6.69
C LYS A 45 11.53 2.30 6.15
N LEU A 46 11.18 3.44 5.56
CA LEU A 46 12.13 4.52 5.27
C LEU A 46 12.32 5.40 6.51
N SER A 47 13.44 6.11 6.59
CA SER A 47 13.72 7.11 7.64
C SER A 47 12.69 8.24 7.73
N SER A 48 12.00 8.54 6.63
CA SER A 48 10.89 9.51 6.62
C SER A 48 9.56 8.96 7.16
N MET A 49 9.52 7.67 7.52
CA MET A 49 8.31 6.99 7.98
C MET A 49 8.32 6.78 9.48
N ASN A 50 7.14 6.77 10.10
CA ASN A 50 6.96 6.39 11.50
C ASN A 50 6.97 4.87 11.69
N THR A 51 6.31 4.13 10.80
CA THR A 51 5.99 2.70 10.99
C THR A 51 6.37 1.88 9.75
N PRO A 52 6.86 0.63 9.90
CA PRO A 52 7.06 -0.27 8.77
C PRO A 52 5.73 -0.67 8.11
N VAL A 53 5.75 -0.79 6.78
CA VAL A 53 4.56 -1.14 5.97
C VAL A 53 4.80 -2.43 5.22
N PHE A 54 3.76 -3.25 5.05
CA PHE A 54 3.83 -4.41 4.18
C PHE A 54 3.82 -3.98 2.72
N PHE A 55 4.76 -4.50 1.93
CA PHE A 55 4.89 -4.08 0.53
C PHE A 55 4.86 -5.21 -0.49
N CYS A 56 5.13 -6.47 -0.10
CA CYS A 56 4.93 -7.64 -0.95
C CYS A 56 5.01 -8.98 -0.18
N SER A 57 4.74 -10.09 -0.89
CA SER A 57 4.93 -11.48 -0.43
C SER A 57 5.86 -12.25 -1.38
N PRO A 58 6.85 -13.01 -0.89
CA PRO A 58 7.77 -13.78 -1.73
C PRO A 58 7.14 -15.03 -2.36
N ASP A 59 5.96 -15.46 -1.89
CA ASP A 59 5.42 -16.78 -2.22
C ASP A 59 4.07 -16.71 -2.95
N MET A 60 3.49 -15.51 -3.09
CA MET A 60 2.21 -15.31 -3.77
C MET A 60 2.12 -13.91 -4.39
N GLU A 61 1.13 -13.73 -5.26
CA GLU A 61 0.80 -12.39 -5.77
C GLU A 61 0.37 -11.47 -4.63
N TRP A 62 1.00 -10.31 -4.57
CA TRP A 62 0.65 -9.25 -3.66
C TRP A 62 -0.34 -8.30 -4.33
N LYS A 63 -1.54 -8.24 -3.76
CA LYS A 63 -2.64 -7.38 -4.20
C LYS A 63 -3.11 -6.55 -3.03
N VAL A 64 -3.16 -5.23 -3.21
CA VAL A 64 -3.78 -4.30 -2.26
C VAL A 64 -5.01 -3.65 -2.89
N GLY A 65 -5.95 -3.22 -2.06
CA GLY A 65 -7.09 -2.44 -2.51
C GLY A 65 -6.66 -1.12 -3.16
N GLY A 66 -7.49 -0.60 -4.07
CA GLY A 66 -7.28 0.68 -4.74
C GLY A 66 -6.41 0.62 -5.99
N THR A 67 -5.56 -0.40 -6.14
CA THR A 67 -4.69 -0.54 -7.33
C THR A 67 -5.22 -1.57 -8.31
N SER A 68 -5.09 -1.32 -9.61
CA SER A 68 -5.44 -2.28 -10.67
C SER A 68 -4.33 -3.29 -10.98
N TYR A 69 -3.14 -3.12 -10.42
CA TYR A 69 -1.97 -3.95 -10.65
C TYR A 69 -1.57 -4.74 -9.40
N VAL A 70 -0.72 -5.74 -9.60
CA VAL A 70 -0.22 -6.64 -8.56
C VAL A 70 1.30 -6.71 -8.59
N THR A 71 1.92 -7.06 -7.48
CA THR A 71 3.34 -7.43 -7.44
C THR A 71 3.46 -8.95 -7.37
N GLY A 72 4.04 -9.56 -8.40
CA GLY A 72 4.30 -11.00 -8.43
C GLY A 72 5.42 -11.42 -7.46
N ALA A 73 5.46 -12.71 -7.13
CA ALA A 73 6.43 -13.29 -6.21
C ALA A 73 7.89 -13.03 -6.62
N GLU A 74 8.23 -13.21 -7.91
CA GLU A 74 9.60 -12.96 -8.41
C GLU A 74 9.96 -11.47 -8.35
N THR A 75 9.04 -10.59 -8.74
CA THR A 75 9.23 -9.13 -8.58
C THR A 75 9.45 -8.76 -7.11
N CYS A 76 8.71 -9.36 -6.19
CA CYS A 76 8.88 -9.14 -4.76
C CYS A 76 10.28 -9.54 -4.27
N LYS A 77 10.79 -10.71 -4.68
CA LYS A 77 12.16 -11.16 -4.35
C LYS A 77 13.23 -10.23 -4.92
N THR A 78 13.04 -9.75 -6.15
CA THR A 78 13.93 -8.76 -6.79
C THR A 78 13.93 -7.45 -6.01
N MET A 79 12.75 -6.94 -5.65
CA MET A 79 12.62 -5.72 -4.85
C MET A 79 13.30 -5.87 -3.48
N TYR A 80 13.04 -6.97 -2.76
CA TYR A 80 13.64 -7.22 -1.46
C TYR A 80 15.18 -7.27 -1.56
N SER A 81 15.73 -7.99 -2.55
CA SER A 81 17.17 -8.07 -2.78
C SER A 81 17.78 -6.69 -3.08
N THR A 82 17.09 -5.88 -3.88
CA THR A 82 17.52 -4.51 -4.21
C THR A 82 17.52 -3.62 -2.97
N PHE A 83 16.45 -3.67 -2.18
CA PHE A 83 16.33 -2.93 -0.92
C PHE A 83 17.37 -3.37 0.11
N LEU A 84 17.70 -4.66 0.17
CA LEU A 84 18.79 -5.15 1.01
C LEU A 84 20.13 -4.56 0.59
N ALA A 85 20.44 -4.55 -0.72
CA ALA A 85 21.66 -3.94 -1.23
C ALA A 85 21.74 -2.42 -0.96
N ILE A 86 20.64 -1.69 -1.15
CA ILE A 86 20.55 -0.26 -0.82
C ILE A 86 20.82 -0.05 0.68
N LYS A 87 20.20 -0.86 1.54
CA LYS A 87 20.41 -0.79 3.00
C LYS A 87 21.85 -1.07 3.39
N MET A 88 22.47 -2.10 2.81
CA MET A 88 23.87 -2.47 3.08
C MET A 88 24.86 -1.41 2.61
N THR A 89 24.51 -0.65 1.57
CA THR A 89 25.34 0.44 1.03
C THR A 89 25.01 1.80 1.63
N ASP A 90 24.11 1.85 2.62
CA ASP A 90 23.66 3.08 3.29
C ASP A 90 23.17 4.18 2.34
N LYS A 91 22.68 3.79 1.15
CA LYS A 91 22.13 4.71 0.16
C LYS A 91 20.72 5.14 0.52
N SER A 92 20.37 6.35 0.10
CA SER A 92 19.01 6.88 0.24
C SER A 92 18.20 6.60 -1.00
N ILE A 93 16.90 6.36 -0.82
CA ILE A 93 15.92 6.33 -1.90
C ILE A 93 15.43 7.77 -2.11
N THR A 94 15.53 8.28 -3.34
CA THR A 94 15.11 9.64 -3.69
C THR A 94 13.59 9.75 -3.82
N SER A 95 12.95 8.70 -4.35
CA SER A 95 11.49 8.60 -4.38
C SER A 95 11.04 7.14 -4.36
N MET A 96 10.01 6.84 -3.57
CA MET A 96 9.32 5.55 -3.51
C MET A 96 7.81 5.81 -3.55
N TYR A 97 7.15 5.27 -4.56
CA TYR A 97 5.72 5.48 -4.80
C TYR A 97 4.92 4.34 -4.17
N PHE A 98 4.24 4.64 -3.07
CA PHE A 98 3.29 3.76 -2.40
C PHE A 98 1.88 4.02 -2.92
N ASP A 99 1.21 2.99 -3.42
CA ASP A 99 -0.17 3.06 -3.89
C ASP A 99 -1.06 2.06 -3.12
N GLY A 100 -2.30 2.47 -2.85
CA GLY A 100 -3.34 1.60 -2.29
C GLY A 100 -4.32 2.32 -1.35
N ASP A 101 -5.42 1.64 -1.00
CA ASP A 101 -6.48 2.19 -0.14
C ASP A 101 -6.02 2.48 1.29
N GLN A 102 -4.90 1.88 1.72
CA GLN A 102 -4.35 2.00 3.06
C GLN A 102 -3.17 2.97 3.14
N VAL A 103 -2.86 3.67 2.03
CA VAL A 103 -1.81 4.68 1.98
C VAL A 103 -2.29 5.97 2.67
N PRO A 104 -1.56 6.49 3.65
CA PRO A 104 -1.93 7.72 4.36
C PRO A 104 -1.62 8.97 3.54
N SER A 105 -2.04 10.13 4.04
CA SER A 105 -1.74 11.43 3.42
C SER A 105 -0.28 11.88 3.54
N SER A 106 0.51 11.28 4.44
CA SER A 106 1.91 11.65 4.65
C SER A 106 2.78 10.45 5.06
N CYS A 107 4.08 10.51 4.76
CA CYS A 107 5.04 9.44 5.07
C CYS A 107 5.15 9.14 6.57
N ASN A 108 4.86 10.11 7.44
CA ASN A 108 4.96 9.94 8.89
C ASN A 108 3.62 9.58 9.55
N SER A 109 2.60 9.23 8.76
CA SER A 109 1.24 8.93 9.23
C SER A 109 0.83 7.48 8.95
N TRP A 110 1.78 6.57 8.78
CA TRP A 110 1.47 5.15 8.63
C TRP A 110 1.01 4.56 9.95
N GLU A 111 -0.16 3.94 9.93
CA GLU A 111 -0.61 3.10 11.03
C GLU A 111 0.05 1.72 10.96
N SER A 112 0.03 1.01 12.09
CA SER A 112 0.53 -0.36 12.16
C SER A 112 -0.21 -1.27 11.19
N TRP A 113 0.53 -2.22 10.61
CA TRP A 113 0.00 -3.30 9.77
C TRP A 113 -0.62 -2.87 8.43
N ARG A 114 -0.38 -1.63 8.00
CA ARG A 114 -0.84 -1.11 6.71
C ARG A 114 -0.08 -1.76 5.55
N GLN A 115 -0.79 -1.87 4.43
CA GLN A 115 -0.35 -2.55 3.21
C GLN A 115 -0.34 -1.56 2.05
N ALA A 116 0.68 -1.62 1.21
CA ALA A 116 0.75 -0.83 -0.01
C ALA A 116 1.44 -1.62 -1.12
N ASN A 117 1.18 -1.22 -2.36
CA ASN A 117 2.00 -1.59 -3.51
C ASN A 117 3.11 -0.55 -3.65
N ILE A 118 4.33 -0.98 -3.98
CA ILE A 118 5.37 -0.05 -4.45
C ILE A 118 5.34 -0.08 -5.97
N ARG A 119 4.89 1.01 -6.60
CA ARG A 119 4.78 1.10 -8.06
C ARG A 119 6.16 1.19 -8.74
N HIS A 120 7.01 2.08 -8.24
CA HIS A 120 8.39 2.25 -8.66
C HIS A 120 9.18 3.04 -7.60
N TYR A 121 10.51 3.04 -7.74
CA TYR A 121 11.42 3.78 -6.87
C TYR A 121 12.66 4.27 -7.63
N SER A 122 13.35 5.27 -7.08
CA SER A 122 14.61 5.82 -7.59
C SER A 122 15.62 5.97 -6.46
N ILE A 123 16.90 5.74 -6.78
CA ILE A 123 18.03 5.72 -5.84
C ILE A 123 18.95 6.90 -6.16
#